data_AF-A0A4R7VZA3-F1
#
_entry.id   AF-A0A4R7VZA3-F1
#
_cell.length_a   1.000
_cell.length_b   1.000
_cell.length_c   1.000
_cell.angle_alpha   90.00
_cell.angle_beta   90.00
_cell.angle_gamma   90.00
#
_symmetry.space_group_name_H-M   'P 1'
#
loop_
_entity.id
_entity.type
_entity.pdbx_description
1 polymer ?
#
loop_
_entity_poly.entity_id
_entity_poly.type
_entity_poly.pdbx_seq_one_letter_code
_entity_poly.pdbx_strand_id
1 'polypeptide(L)'
;MVWHDGPDFTRLSRLAAAQPAEVAGMLAAGLEAQDPLAAQSIVALAEEGMTPEGAETLLRAAAVDATEAFLVRVAQALHIVTGDESWAGPVASVLASDAFWGVRIDAAAALGQFAPTPALVEALGRGVVDDEYLVRYHSANTLLHYAGRAKKDISEYPALFDKITSDGAATAGEAAATLTAEALKRIS
;
A
#
# COMPACT_ATOMS: atom_id res chain seq x y z
N MET A 1 2.27 19.42 16.47
CA MET A 1 1.20 18.43 16.30
C MET A 1 1.90 17.15 15.89
N VAL A 2 2.06 16.23 16.82
CA VAL A 2 2.90 15.04 16.67
C VAL A 2 2.00 13.96 16.05
N TRP A 3 2.18 13.71 14.77
CA TRP A 3 1.92 12.39 14.21
C TRP A 3 3.24 11.59 14.33
N HIS A 4 3.14 10.26 14.31
CA HIS A 4 4.19 9.28 14.61
C HIS A 4 4.27 8.92 16.11
N ASP A 5 3.28 8.16 16.56
CA ASP A 5 3.65 6.82 17.01
C ASP A 5 2.64 5.88 16.34
N GLY A 6 3.12 5.19 15.30
CA GLY A 6 2.40 4.03 14.78
C GLY A 6 2.34 2.93 15.85
N PRO A 7 1.67 1.82 15.57
CA PRO A 7 1.67 0.67 16.47
C PRO A 7 3.10 0.25 16.85
N ASP A 8 3.38 0.16 18.15
CA ASP A 8 4.65 -0.36 18.67
C ASP A 8 4.65 -1.90 18.61
N PHE A 9 5.22 -2.42 17.53
CA PHE A 9 5.34 -3.86 17.32
C PHE A 9 6.39 -4.52 18.22
N THR A 10 7.25 -3.76 18.93
CA THR A 10 8.27 -4.33 19.83
C THR A 10 7.63 -5.15 20.96
N ARG A 11 6.47 -4.73 21.44
CA ARG A 11 5.71 -5.49 22.44
C ARG A 11 5.08 -6.73 21.82
N LEU A 12 4.59 -6.63 20.59
CA LEU A 12 4.01 -7.75 19.85
C LEU A 12 5.04 -8.85 19.62
N SER A 13 6.24 -8.53 19.12
CA SER A 13 7.28 -9.53 18.82
C SER A 13 7.74 -10.29 20.08
N ARG A 14 7.90 -9.56 21.20
CA ARG A 14 8.20 -10.20 22.50
C ARG A 14 7.08 -11.14 22.96
N LEU A 15 5.82 -10.73 22.78
CA LEU A 15 4.68 -11.56 23.15
C LEU A 15 4.58 -12.79 22.22
N ALA A 16 4.83 -12.63 20.92
CA ALA A 16 4.81 -13.73 19.96
C ALA A 16 5.90 -14.77 20.25
N ALA A 17 7.09 -14.33 20.71
CA ALA A 17 8.17 -15.24 21.11
C ALA A 17 7.81 -16.03 22.37
N ALA A 18 7.13 -15.40 23.34
CA ALA A 18 6.78 -16.02 24.61
C ALA A 18 5.51 -16.86 24.54
N GLN A 19 4.50 -16.41 23.78
CA GLN A 19 3.13 -16.93 23.78
C GLN A 19 2.54 -16.91 22.35
N PRO A 20 3.10 -17.69 21.40
CA PRO A 20 2.72 -17.63 19.98
C PRO A 20 1.24 -17.98 19.74
N ALA A 21 0.69 -18.93 20.50
CA ALA A 21 -0.71 -19.33 20.39
C ALA A 21 -1.68 -18.23 20.86
N GLU A 22 -1.32 -17.47 21.90
CA GLU A 22 -2.12 -16.33 22.37
C GLU A 22 -2.15 -15.23 21.31
N VAL A 23 -0.98 -14.89 20.74
CA VAL A 23 -0.89 -13.90 19.65
C VAL A 23 -1.68 -14.35 18.43
N ALA A 24 -1.58 -15.61 18.03
CA ALA A 24 -2.36 -16.15 16.91
C ALA A 24 -3.88 -16.00 17.16
N GLY A 25 -4.35 -16.29 18.37
CA GLY A 25 -5.76 -16.09 18.75
C GLY A 25 -6.20 -14.63 18.73
N MET A 26 -5.35 -13.71 19.22
CA MET A 26 -5.62 -12.26 19.19
C MET A 26 -5.71 -11.74 17.75
N LEU A 27 -4.78 -12.16 16.88
CA LEU A 27 -4.76 -11.74 15.48
C LEU A 27 -5.96 -12.31 14.71
N ALA A 28 -6.35 -13.55 14.97
CA ALA A 28 -7.55 -14.13 14.40
C ALA A 28 -8.81 -13.32 14.78
N ALA A 29 -8.99 -13.01 16.06
CA ALA A 29 -10.09 -12.18 16.54
C ALA A 29 -10.08 -10.76 15.92
N GLY A 30 -8.90 -10.17 15.74
CA GLY A 30 -8.76 -8.87 15.08
C GLY A 30 -9.12 -8.91 13.60
N LEU A 31 -8.71 -9.96 12.87
CA LEU A 31 -9.10 -10.16 11.47
C LEU A 31 -10.62 -10.36 11.32
N GLU A 32 -11.25 -11.12 12.20
CA GLU A 32 -12.71 -11.30 12.24
C GLU A 32 -13.44 -9.97 12.51
N ALA A 33 -12.85 -9.09 13.33
CA ALA A 33 -13.37 -7.75 13.60
C ALA A 33 -13.05 -6.72 12.51
N GLN A 34 -12.40 -7.13 11.41
CA GLN A 34 -11.90 -6.27 10.34
C GLN A 34 -10.96 -5.15 10.83
N ASP A 35 -10.19 -5.41 11.90
CA ASP A 35 -9.20 -4.48 12.43
C ASP A 35 -7.96 -4.45 11.51
N PRO A 36 -7.65 -3.32 10.83
CA PRO A 36 -6.46 -3.21 10.00
C PRO A 36 -5.16 -3.47 10.76
N LEU A 37 -5.14 -3.21 12.07
CA LEU A 37 -3.96 -3.45 12.91
C LEU A 37 -3.61 -4.94 13.01
N ALA A 38 -4.60 -5.84 12.92
CA ALA A 38 -4.35 -7.28 12.93
C ALA A 38 -3.55 -7.73 11.70
N ALA A 39 -3.94 -7.26 10.51
CA ALA A 39 -3.20 -7.55 9.27
C ALA A 39 -1.80 -6.90 9.28
N GLN A 40 -1.68 -5.66 9.76
CA GLN A 40 -0.38 -4.99 9.91
C GLN A 40 0.54 -5.71 10.90
N SER A 41 -0.01 -6.24 11.99
CA SER A 41 0.72 -7.03 12.99
C SER A 41 1.25 -8.33 12.40
N ILE A 42 0.49 -8.99 11.51
CA ILE A 42 0.98 -10.17 10.79
C ILE A 42 2.15 -9.82 9.87
N VAL A 43 2.11 -8.68 9.17
CA VAL A 43 3.24 -8.19 8.36
C VAL A 43 4.48 -7.99 9.22
N ALA A 44 4.37 -7.25 10.31
CA ALA A 44 5.50 -6.97 11.20
C ALA A 44 6.15 -8.27 11.73
N LEU A 45 5.33 -9.23 12.15
CA LEU A 45 5.82 -10.54 12.59
C LEU A 45 6.46 -11.35 11.45
N ALA A 46 5.88 -11.31 10.25
CA ALA A 46 6.41 -12.05 9.10
C ALA A 46 7.79 -11.52 8.67
N GLU A 47 8.00 -10.20 8.71
CA GLU A 47 9.29 -9.55 8.42
C GLU A 47 10.38 -9.97 9.43
N GLU A 48 10.00 -10.30 10.66
CA GLU A 48 10.88 -10.85 11.70
C GLU A 48 11.04 -12.39 11.63
N GLY A 49 10.42 -13.06 10.65
CA GLY A 49 10.43 -14.52 10.53
C GLY A 49 9.55 -15.23 11.57
N MET A 50 8.60 -14.52 12.17
CA MET A 50 7.68 -14.98 13.22
C MET A 50 6.23 -15.07 12.75
N THR A 51 6.01 -15.37 11.47
CA THR A 51 4.66 -15.51 10.88
C THR A 51 3.82 -16.48 11.71
N PRO A 52 2.65 -16.05 12.23
CA PRO A 52 1.78 -16.93 13.01
C PRO A 52 1.32 -18.15 12.20
N GLU A 53 1.21 -19.30 12.85
CA GLU A 53 0.68 -20.51 12.23
C GLU A 53 -0.74 -20.27 11.72
N GLY A 54 -1.03 -20.66 10.47
CA GLY A 54 -2.35 -20.48 9.85
C GLY A 54 -2.65 -19.05 9.37
N ALA A 55 -1.70 -18.11 9.45
CA ALA A 55 -1.90 -16.71 9.04
C ALA A 55 -2.43 -16.57 7.60
N GLU A 56 -1.89 -17.34 6.64
CA GLU A 56 -2.39 -17.31 5.25
C GLU A 56 -3.88 -17.66 5.18
N THR A 57 -4.29 -18.76 5.81
CA THR A 57 -5.69 -19.22 5.80
C THR A 57 -6.63 -18.17 6.39
N LEU A 58 -6.24 -17.57 7.51
CA LEU A 58 -7.03 -16.53 8.18
C LEU A 58 -7.13 -15.27 7.32
N LEU A 59 -6.02 -14.82 6.73
CA LEU A 59 -6.00 -13.66 5.86
C LEU A 59 -6.84 -13.87 4.59
N ARG A 60 -6.77 -15.06 3.97
CA ARG A 60 -7.61 -15.39 2.80
C ARG A 60 -9.10 -15.40 3.15
N ALA A 61 -9.47 -15.90 4.33
CA ALA A 61 -10.85 -15.83 4.81
C ALA A 61 -11.29 -14.38 5.03
N ALA A 62 -10.45 -13.55 5.67
CA ALA A 62 -10.73 -12.14 5.89
C ALA A 62 -10.87 -11.34 4.59
N ALA A 63 -10.09 -11.70 3.55
CA ALA A 63 -10.12 -11.02 2.26
C ALA A 63 -11.45 -11.12 1.51
N VAL A 64 -12.29 -12.13 1.81
CA VAL A 64 -13.57 -12.35 1.13
C VAL A 64 -14.51 -11.15 1.29
N ASP A 65 -14.59 -10.61 2.51
CA ASP A 65 -15.49 -9.51 2.86
C ASP A 65 -14.72 -8.20 3.17
N ALA A 66 -13.41 -8.18 2.91
CA ALA A 66 -12.57 -7.02 3.19
C ALA A 66 -12.88 -5.86 2.23
N THR A 67 -12.94 -4.65 2.78
CA THR A 67 -13.19 -3.42 2.03
C THR A 67 -12.21 -2.31 2.43
N GLU A 68 -12.05 -1.33 1.54
CA GLU A 68 -11.30 -0.08 1.79
C GLU A 68 -9.93 -0.30 2.48
N ALA A 69 -9.68 0.38 3.61
CA ALA A 69 -8.41 0.32 4.32
C ALA A 69 -8.08 -1.10 4.80
N PHE A 70 -9.07 -1.85 5.25
CA PHE A 70 -8.87 -3.22 5.70
C PHE A 70 -8.44 -4.12 4.54
N LEU A 71 -9.06 -3.98 3.36
CA LEU A 71 -8.66 -4.70 2.15
C LEU A 71 -7.20 -4.39 1.77
N VAL A 72 -6.78 -3.12 1.84
CA VAL A 72 -5.38 -2.76 1.57
C VAL A 72 -4.44 -3.49 2.54
N ARG A 73 -4.72 -3.48 3.85
CA ARG A 73 -3.85 -4.14 4.83
C ARG A 73 -3.84 -5.67 4.68
N VAL A 74 -4.99 -6.29 4.42
CA VAL A 74 -5.08 -7.74 4.18
C VAL A 74 -4.32 -8.13 2.91
N ALA A 75 -4.44 -7.37 1.83
CA ALA A 75 -3.72 -7.62 0.59
C ALA A 75 -2.20 -7.49 0.76
N GLN A 76 -1.73 -6.48 1.50
CA GLN A 76 -0.31 -6.35 1.87
C GLN A 76 0.17 -7.55 2.70
N ALA A 77 -0.61 -7.95 3.71
CA ALA A 77 -0.26 -9.10 4.55
C ALA A 77 -0.19 -10.40 3.75
N LEU A 78 -1.13 -10.63 2.83
CA LEU A 78 -1.12 -11.81 1.95
C LEU A 78 0.09 -11.79 1.02
N HIS A 79 0.42 -10.64 0.43
CA HIS A 79 1.62 -10.49 -0.38
C HIS A 79 2.89 -10.85 0.40
N ILE A 80 3.06 -10.31 1.61
CA ILE A 80 4.26 -10.57 2.43
C ILE A 80 4.34 -12.03 2.87
N VAL A 81 3.22 -12.63 3.30
CA VAL A 81 3.20 -14.01 3.81
C VAL A 81 3.37 -15.05 2.70
N THR A 82 2.85 -14.78 1.49
CA THR A 82 2.78 -15.78 0.41
C THR A 82 3.68 -15.50 -0.78
N GLY A 83 4.16 -14.26 -0.94
CA GLY A 83 4.82 -13.78 -2.16
C GLY A 83 3.88 -13.62 -3.35
N ASP A 84 2.56 -13.71 -3.16
CA ASP A 84 1.57 -13.64 -4.24
C ASP A 84 1.33 -12.19 -4.68
N GLU A 85 1.90 -11.83 -5.83
CA GLU A 85 1.76 -10.52 -6.46
C GLU A 85 0.32 -10.20 -6.92
N SER A 86 -0.57 -11.21 -7.03
CA SER A 86 -1.94 -10.97 -7.49
C SER A 86 -2.76 -10.08 -6.55
N TRP A 87 -2.33 -9.94 -5.29
CA TRP A 87 -2.92 -9.02 -4.31
C TRP A 87 -2.72 -7.54 -4.64
N ALA A 88 -1.87 -7.21 -5.61
CA ALA A 88 -1.78 -5.83 -6.12
C ALA A 88 -3.08 -5.36 -6.78
N GLY A 89 -3.85 -6.28 -7.39
CA GLY A 89 -5.13 -5.96 -8.06
C GLY A 89 -6.17 -5.35 -7.11
N PRO A 90 -6.48 -6.00 -5.98
CA PRO A 90 -7.34 -5.43 -4.94
C PRO A 90 -6.85 -4.08 -4.38
N VAL A 91 -5.53 -3.88 -4.23
CA VAL A 91 -5.01 -2.57 -3.79
C VAL A 91 -5.24 -1.51 -4.86
N ALA A 92 -4.99 -1.83 -6.12
CA ALA A 92 -5.23 -0.92 -7.24
C ALA A 92 -6.71 -0.56 -7.42
N SER A 93 -7.64 -1.48 -7.10
CA SER A 93 -9.08 -1.17 -7.14
C SER A 93 -9.49 -0.16 -6.07
N VAL A 94 -8.87 -0.21 -4.88
CA VAL A 94 -9.07 0.78 -3.81
C VAL A 94 -8.50 2.14 -4.20
N LEU A 95 -7.35 2.20 -4.87
CA LEU A 95 -6.82 3.47 -5.40
C LEU A 95 -7.79 4.11 -6.41
N ALA A 96 -8.49 3.31 -7.21
CA ALA A 96 -9.39 3.78 -8.26
C ALA A 96 -10.84 4.02 -7.79
N SER A 97 -11.15 3.80 -6.50
CA SER A 97 -12.51 3.95 -5.97
C SER A 97 -12.80 5.36 -5.47
N ASP A 98 -13.99 5.57 -4.92
CA ASP A 98 -14.43 6.77 -4.22
C ASP A 98 -14.20 6.70 -2.69
N ALA A 99 -13.42 5.71 -2.22
CA ALA A 99 -13.08 5.57 -0.80
C ALA A 99 -12.45 6.85 -0.25
N PHE A 100 -12.54 7.09 1.06
CA PHE A 100 -11.94 8.26 1.69
C PHE A 100 -10.48 8.47 1.25
N TRP A 101 -10.08 9.71 1.00
CA TRP A 101 -8.79 10.03 0.39
C TRP A 101 -7.59 9.43 1.15
N GLY A 102 -7.68 9.29 2.47
CA GLY A 102 -6.65 8.63 3.29
C GLY A 102 -6.45 7.16 2.92
N VAL A 103 -7.53 6.47 2.56
CA VAL A 103 -7.49 5.08 2.10
C VAL A 103 -6.84 4.98 0.72
N ARG A 104 -7.14 5.93 -0.18
CA ARG A 104 -6.51 5.97 -1.51
C ARG A 104 -5.02 6.31 -1.43
N ILE A 105 -4.60 7.17 -0.48
CA ILE A 105 -3.19 7.40 -0.16
C ILE A 105 -2.52 6.08 0.26
N ASP A 106 -3.13 5.37 1.22
CA ASP A 106 -2.62 4.10 1.70
C ASP A 106 -2.47 3.08 0.56
N ALA A 107 -3.47 3.00 -0.34
CA ALA A 107 -3.41 2.15 -1.52
C ALA A 107 -2.28 2.55 -2.48
N ALA A 108 -2.15 3.83 -2.82
CA ALA A 108 -1.09 4.34 -3.70
C ALA A 108 0.32 4.02 -3.15
N ALA A 109 0.52 4.17 -1.84
CA ALA A 109 1.77 3.84 -1.18
C ALA A 109 2.01 2.31 -1.12
N ALA A 110 0.97 1.53 -0.78
CA ALA A 110 1.03 0.08 -0.67
C ALA A 110 1.41 -0.60 -2.00
N LEU A 111 0.96 -0.05 -3.14
CA LEU A 111 1.35 -0.56 -4.46
C LEU A 111 2.86 -0.60 -4.66
N GLY A 112 3.64 0.25 -3.99
CA GLY A 112 5.09 0.24 -4.05
C GLY A 112 5.76 -1.03 -3.48
N GLN A 113 5.02 -1.87 -2.75
CA GLN A 113 5.52 -3.16 -2.26
C GLN A 113 5.47 -4.26 -3.32
N PHE A 114 4.64 -4.10 -4.35
CA PHE A 114 4.41 -5.11 -5.39
C PHE A 114 5.34 -4.91 -6.58
N ALA A 115 5.60 -6.01 -7.30
CA ALA A 115 6.32 -5.95 -8.56
C ALA A 115 5.53 -5.12 -9.59
N PRO A 116 6.18 -4.20 -10.31
CA PRO A 116 5.48 -3.33 -11.23
C PRO A 116 4.96 -4.12 -12.45
N THR A 117 3.71 -3.87 -12.81
CA THR A 117 3.10 -4.34 -14.06
C THR A 117 2.52 -3.16 -14.84
N PRO A 118 2.28 -3.30 -16.15
CA PRO A 118 1.65 -2.23 -16.93
C PRO A 118 0.32 -1.77 -16.33
N ALA A 119 -0.50 -2.70 -15.83
CA ALA A 119 -1.79 -2.38 -15.22
C ALA A 119 -1.63 -1.56 -13.92
N LEU A 120 -0.64 -1.85 -13.09
CA LEU A 120 -0.37 -1.08 -11.87
C LEU A 120 0.19 0.31 -12.19
N VAL A 121 1.08 0.40 -13.19
CA VAL A 121 1.60 1.67 -13.68
C VAL A 121 0.48 2.57 -14.20
N GLU A 122 -0.48 2.02 -14.96
CA GLU A 122 -1.65 2.76 -15.42
C GLU A 122 -2.59 3.18 -14.27
N ALA A 123 -2.79 2.32 -13.28
CA ALA A 123 -3.61 2.65 -12.10
C ALA A 123 -3.01 3.81 -11.31
N LEU A 124 -1.69 3.79 -11.07
CA LEU A 124 -0.97 4.89 -10.43
C LEU A 124 -0.98 6.15 -11.29
N GLY A 125 -0.87 6.03 -12.62
CA GLY A 125 -1.02 7.16 -13.54
C GLY A 125 -2.37 7.87 -13.39
N ARG A 126 -3.46 7.11 -13.18
CA ARG A 126 -4.77 7.68 -12.81
C ARG A 126 -4.76 8.30 -11.42
N GLY A 127 -4.07 7.70 -10.45
CA GLY A 127 -3.89 8.29 -9.12
C GLY A 127 -3.14 9.64 -9.13
N VAL A 128 -2.24 9.87 -10.10
CA VAL A 128 -1.54 11.16 -10.28
C VAL A 128 -2.49 12.28 -10.72
N VAL A 129 -3.68 11.96 -11.25
CA VAL A 129 -4.71 12.94 -11.62
C VAL A 129 -5.88 12.98 -10.63
N ASP A 130 -5.76 12.34 -9.47
CA ASP A 130 -6.78 12.37 -8.40
C ASP A 130 -7.03 13.81 -7.91
N ASP A 131 -8.27 14.10 -7.50
CA ASP A 131 -8.66 15.42 -6.98
C ASP A 131 -7.87 15.79 -5.71
N GLU A 132 -7.47 14.79 -4.94
CA GLU A 132 -6.78 14.97 -3.66
C GLU A 132 -5.27 14.99 -3.85
N TYR A 133 -4.65 16.13 -3.50
CA TYR A 133 -3.22 16.37 -3.69
C TYR A 133 -2.33 15.24 -3.12
N LEU A 134 -2.65 14.74 -1.93
CA LEU A 134 -1.85 13.69 -1.31
C LEU A 134 -1.96 12.35 -2.05
N VAL A 135 -3.09 12.04 -2.67
CA VAL A 135 -3.20 10.85 -3.53
C VAL A 135 -2.33 11.02 -4.77
N ARG A 136 -2.32 12.21 -5.38
CA ARG A 136 -1.42 12.53 -6.50
C ARG A 136 0.05 12.36 -6.11
N TYR A 137 0.43 12.91 -4.95
CA TYR A 137 1.78 12.85 -4.40
C TYR A 137 2.26 11.41 -4.21
N HIS A 138 1.49 10.58 -3.50
CA HIS A 138 1.86 9.21 -3.22
C HIS A 138 1.86 8.34 -4.49
N SER A 139 0.92 8.56 -5.41
CA SER A 139 0.90 7.87 -6.71
C SER A 139 2.13 8.20 -7.54
N ALA A 140 2.53 9.49 -7.57
CA ALA A 140 3.73 9.93 -8.27
C ALA A 140 5.00 9.33 -7.68
N ASN A 141 5.11 9.27 -6.35
CA ASN A 141 6.25 8.64 -5.67
C ASN A 141 6.37 7.16 -5.99
N THR A 142 5.26 6.42 -6.02
CA THR A 142 5.27 5.00 -6.40
C THR A 142 5.68 4.82 -7.87
N LEU A 143 5.24 5.69 -8.79
CA LEU A 143 5.72 5.66 -10.18
C LEU A 143 7.22 5.96 -10.31
N LEU A 144 7.74 6.93 -9.53
CA LEU A 144 9.18 7.20 -9.48
C LEU A 144 9.96 5.98 -8.96
N HIS A 145 9.41 5.28 -7.97
CA HIS A 145 9.98 4.04 -7.48
C HIS A 145 10.02 2.97 -8.59
N TYR A 146 8.91 2.76 -9.31
CA TYR A 146 8.82 1.79 -10.41
C TYR A 146 9.73 2.13 -11.59
N ALA A 147 9.90 3.42 -11.89
CA ALA A 147 10.86 3.90 -12.89
C ALA A 147 12.34 3.68 -12.46
N GLY A 148 12.58 3.24 -11.22
CA GLY A 148 13.93 3.02 -10.70
C GLY A 148 14.71 4.31 -10.49
N ARG A 149 14.04 5.45 -10.30
CA ARG A 149 14.72 6.72 -10.05
C ARG A 149 15.46 6.68 -8.71
N ALA A 150 16.63 7.30 -8.66
CA ALA A 150 17.45 7.37 -7.45
C ALA A 150 16.73 8.10 -6.31
N LYS A 151 16.04 9.21 -6.63
CA LYS A 151 15.13 9.89 -5.71
C LYS A 151 13.70 9.45 -5.99
N LYS A 152 13.03 8.91 -4.97
CA LYS A 152 11.66 8.38 -5.03
C LYS A 152 10.61 9.34 -4.48
N ASP A 153 11.03 10.57 -4.18
CA ASP A 153 10.18 11.65 -3.71
C ASP A 153 9.99 12.66 -4.84
N ILE A 154 8.73 12.96 -5.17
CA ILE A 154 8.34 13.85 -6.26
C ILE A 154 8.72 15.31 -5.99
N SER A 155 8.83 15.73 -4.71
CA SER A 155 9.26 17.08 -4.33
C SER A 155 10.71 17.37 -4.74
N GLU A 156 11.50 16.33 -4.99
CA GLU A 156 12.87 16.42 -5.50
C GLU A 156 12.94 16.74 -7.01
N TYR A 157 11.78 16.81 -7.69
CA TYR A 157 11.65 17.13 -9.09
C TYR A 157 10.70 18.33 -9.27
N PRO A 158 11.18 19.57 -9.04
CA PRO A 158 10.33 20.76 -8.98
C PRO A 158 9.35 20.91 -10.14
N ALA A 159 9.81 20.67 -11.38
CA ALA A 159 8.96 20.78 -12.57
C ALA A 159 7.79 19.78 -12.60
N LEU A 160 7.95 18.58 -12.02
CA LEU A 160 6.87 17.59 -11.90
C LEU A 160 6.04 17.84 -10.64
N PHE A 161 6.69 18.27 -9.55
CA PHE A 161 6.02 18.62 -8.30
C PHE A 161 5.04 19.78 -8.47
N ASP A 162 5.45 20.84 -9.18
CA ASP A 162 4.61 21.99 -9.49
C ASP A 162 3.35 21.58 -10.27
N LYS A 163 3.50 20.61 -11.20
CA LYS A 163 2.38 20.09 -11.99
C LYS A 163 1.35 19.33 -11.16
N ILE A 164 1.78 18.58 -10.14
CA ILE A 164 0.85 17.82 -9.28
C ILE A 164 0.30 18.65 -8.11
N THR A 165 0.92 19.78 -7.76
CA THR A 165 0.45 20.68 -6.69
C THR A 165 -0.52 21.74 -7.19
N SER A 166 -0.42 22.13 -8.47
CA SER A 166 -1.37 23.07 -9.08
C SER A 166 -2.79 22.52 -9.14
N ASP A 167 -3.80 23.38 -8.96
CA ASP A 167 -5.24 23.04 -9.02
C ASP A 167 -5.75 22.63 -10.42
N GLY A 168 -4.87 22.45 -11.41
CA GLY A 168 -5.22 22.13 -12.79
C GLY A 168 -5.13 20.63 -13.10
N ALA A 169 -6.26 19.99 -13.42
CA ALA A 169 -6.27 18.60 -13.90
C ALA A 169 -5.39 18.40 -15.16
N ALA A 170 -5.24 19.43 -16.00
CA ALA A 170 -4.41 19.37 -17.21
C ALA A 170 -2.90 19.23 -16.89
N THR A 171 -2.38 19.97 -15.91
CA THR A 171 -0.97 19.92 -15.54
C THR A 171 -0.64 18.63 -14.80
N ALA A 172 -1.54 18.15 -13.95
CA ALA A 172 -1.45 16.82 -13.34
C ALA A 172 -1.42 15.70 -14.39
N GLY A 173 -2.24 15.83 -15.46
CA GLY A 173 -2.24 14.90 -16.59
C GLY A 173 -0.90 14.82 -17.33
N GLU A 174 -0.21 15.94 -17.50
CA GLU A 174 1.14 15.96 -18.11
C GLU A 174 2.19 15.26 -17.22
N ALA A 175 2.11 15.47 -15.90
CA ALA A 175 2.97 14.76 -14.96
C ALA A 175 2.68 13.25 -14.97
N ALA A 176 1.39 12.86 -14.96
CA ALA A 176 0.95 11.47 -15.04
C ALA A 176 1.50 10.79 -16.31
N ALA A 177 1.34 11.42 -17.48
CA ALA A 177 1.83 10.87 -18.74
C ALA A 177 3.36 10.66 -18.71
N THR A 178 4.10 11.63 -18.19
CA THR A 178 5.56 11.56 -18.07
C THR A 178 5.99 10.41 -17.16
N LEU A 179 5.45 10.36 -15.94
CA LEU A 179 5.80 9.35 -14.92
C LEU A 179 5.40 7.94 -15.37
N THR A 180 4.22 7.79 -15.99
CA THR A 180 3.72 6.51 -16.51
C THR A 180 4.61 6.00 -17.64
N ALA A 181 4.97 6.86 -18.61
CA ALA A 181 5.82 6.46 -19.72
C ALA A 181 7.22 6.01 -19.26
N GLU A 182 7.80 6.69 -18.28
CA GLU A 182 9.09 6.30 -17.70
C GLU A 182 9.02 4.97 -16.96
N ALA A 183 7.99 4.76 -16.13
CA ALA A 183 7.79 3.50 -15.43
C ALA A 183 7.56 2.33 -16.40
N LEU A 184 6.72 2.52 -17.44
CA LEU A 184 6.49 1.51 -18.47
C LEU A 184 7.78 1.14 -19.21
N LYS A 185 8.61 2.12 -19.57
CA LYS A 185 9.90 1.88 -20.24
C LYS A 185 10.86 1.05 -19.39
N ARG A 186 10.74 1.11 -18.06
CA ARG A 186 11.61 0.34 -17.15
C ARG A 186 11.22 -1.13 -17.04
N ILE A 187 9.95 -1.46 -17.28
CA ILE A 187 9.40 -2.80 -17.10
C ILE A 187 9.16 -3.56 -18.41
N SER A 188 9.32 -2.88 -19.55
CA SER A 188 9.39 -3.48 -20.89
C SER A 188 10.77 -4.06 -21.18
#